data_AF-A0A1X7V3H4-F1
#
_entry.id   AF-A0A1X7V3H4-F1
#
_cell.length_a   1.000
_cell.length_b   1.000
_cell.length_c   1.000
_cell.angle_alpha   90.00
_cell.angle_beta   90.00
_cell.angle_gamma   90.00
#
_symmetry.space_group_name_H-M   'P 1'
#
loop_
_entity.id
_entity.type
_entity.pdbx_description
1 polymer ?
#
loop_
_entity_poly.entity_id
_entity_poly.type
_entity_poly.pdbx_seq_one_letter_code
_entity_poly.pdbx_strand_id
1 'polypeptide(L)'
;MGLNYTEVCGQVRGYEFGSYGDSFNSSDIDGVYVDGVSITYGSNPRKHIWTYAAGYAEDESDVSSCPCNSDYSGDSMPNFVGNDYYCEAETIDANLTDGRLYPDDPLWDGLQCSTLESLCCNSTGMPWFVRSIVNSTDGDIVNYTFTDVIALSFNLYPPLCIFCFF
;
A
#
# COMPACT_ATOMS: atom_id res chain seq x y z
N MET A 1 17.84 -8.70 -25.06
CA MET A 1 16.84 -7.83 -25.71
C MET A 1 15.68 -7.76 -24.74
N GLY A 2 15.34 -6.55 -24.31
CA GLY A 2 14.38 -6.34 -23.25
C GLY A 2 12.96 -6.13 -23.73
N LEU A 3 12.02 -6.52 -22.88
CA LEU A 3 10.61 -6.29 -23.10
C LEU A 3 10.25 -4.91 -22.55
N ASN A 4 9.63 -4.07 -23.40
CA ASN A 4 9.07 -2.81 -22.96
C ASN A 4 7.65 -3.06 -22.45
N TYR A 5 7.39 -2.71 -21.21
CA TYR A 5 6.04 -2.72 -20.65
C TYR A 5 5.54 -1.29 -20.56
N THR A 6 4.27 -1.09 -20.92
CA THR A 6 3.61 0.21 -20.83
C THR A 6 2.67 0.28 -19.64
N GLU A 7 2.43 -0.85 -18.98
CA GLU A 7 1.47 -1.00 -17.90
C GLU A 7 1.96 -2.04 -16.89
N VAL A 8 1.69 -1.79 -15.62
CA VAL A 8 1.88 -2.73 -14.51
C VAL A 8 0.57 -2.79 -13.75
N CYS A 9 0.15 -3.99 -13.40
CA CYS A 9 -1.03 -4.22 -12.60
C CYS A 9 -0.75 -5.33 -11.60
N GLY A 10 -1.36 -5.24 -10.43
CA GLY A 10 -1.20 -6.25 -9.40
C GLY A 10 -2.17 -6.05 -8.24
N GLN A 11 -2.24 -7.05 -7.38
CA GLN A 11 -2.90 -6.94 -6.09
C GLN A 11 -1.98 -7.43 -4.97
N VAL A 12 -2.19 -6.87 -3.79
CA VAL A 12 -1.56 -7.32 -2.54
C VAL A 12 -2.68 -7.66 -1.57
N ARG A 13 -2.49 -8.73 -0.81
CA ARG A 13 -3.28 -9.02 0.39
C ARG A 13 -2.34 -9.01 1.58
N GLY A 14 -2.63 -8.13 2.54
CA GLY A 14 -1.91 -7.99 3.79
C GLY A 14 -2.71 -8.45 4.98
N TYR A 15 -2.00 -8.66 6.09
CA TYR A 15 -2.56 -8.84 7.41
C TYR A 15 -1.67 -8.10 8.39
N GLU A 16 -2.26 -7.37 9.33
CA GLU A 16 -1.50 -6.61 10.31
C GLU A 16 -0.85 -7.55 11.35
N PHE A 17 0.39 -7.24 11.72
CA PHE A 17 1.14 -7.96 12.73
C PHE A 17 1.86 -6.97 13.67
N GLY A 18 1.32 -6.74 14.86
CA GLY A 18 1.89 -5.78 15.81
C GLY A 18 0.92 -4.63 16.12
N SER A 19 1.44 -3.49 16.57
CA SER A 19 0.63 -2.35 17.07
C SER A 19 1.09 -0.97 16.61
N TYR A 20 1.76 -0.83 15.47
CA TYR A 20 2.44 0.42 15.12
C TYR A 20 2.20 0.91 13.69
N GLY A 21 0.99 0.69 13.16
CA GLY A 21 0.58 1.31 11.90
C GLY A 21 0.85 2.81 11.88
N ASP A 22 1.78 3.26 11.05
CA ASP A 22 1.97 4.66 10.68
C ASP A 22 1.91 4.72 9.16
N SER A 23 0.71 5.01 8.64
CA SER A 23 0.39 4.87 7.21
C SER A 23 1.47 5.50 6.32
N PHE A 24 1.96 6.68 6.68
CA PHE A 24 3.08 7.34 6.01
C PHE A 24 3.99 8.10 6.98
N ASN A 25 5.22 7.61 7.14
CA ASN A 25 6.17 8.11 8.14
C ASN A 25 7.36 8.94 7.59
N SER A 26 7.45 9.10 6.26
CA SER A 26 8.57 9.83 5.62
C SER A 26 8.19 10.37 4.25
N SER A 27 8.91 11.40 3.80
CA SER A 27 8.81 11.97 2.44
C SER A 27 9.96 11.56 1.52
N ASP A 28 10.76 10.58 1.92
CA ASP A 28 11.90 10.05 1.15
C ASP A 28 11.52 8.76 0.41
N ILE A 29 11.48 8.84 -0.93
CA ILE A 29 11.19 7.68 -1.78
C ILE A 29 12.27 6.62 -1.72
N ASP A 30 13.47 6.88 -1.25
CA ASP A 30 14.55 5.88 -1.11
C ASP A 30 14.60 5.26 0.31
N GLY A 31 13.84 5.82 1.26
CA GLY A 31 13.71 5.32 2.63
C GLY A 31 12.48 4.43 2.88
N VAL A 32 12.31 3.99 4.12
CA VAL A 32 11.01 3.48 4.58
C VAL A 32 10.10 4.71 4.72
N TYR A 33 8.98 4.71 4.01
CA TYR A 33 8.03 5.83 3.99
C TYR A 33 6.58 5.44 4.25
N VAL A 34 6.31 4.14 4.34
CA VAL A 34 4.97 3.58 4.52
C VAL A 34 5.09 2.42 5.50
N ASP A 35 4.12 2.26 6.38
CA ASP A 35 3.80 0.97 7.01
C ASP A 35 2.93 0.17 6.04
N GLY A 36 3.41 -0.95 5.50
CA GLY A 36 2.73 -1.65 4.41
C GLY A 36 3.65 -2.10 3.27
N VAL A 37 3.16 -2.00 2.03
CA VAL A 37 3.88 -2.40 0.81
C VAL A 37 4.12 -1.23 -0.14
N SER A 38 5.38 -0.93 -0.38
CA SER A 38 5.82 0.02 -1.41
C SER A 38 6.23 -0.73 -2.68
N ILE A 39 5.61 -0.40 -3.81
CA ILE A 39 5.95 -0.94 -5.14
C ILE A 39 6.64 0.16 -5.93
N THR A 40 7.91 -0.04 -6.23
CA THR A 40 8.76 0.93 -6.92
C THR A 40 9.55 0.29 -8.04
N TYR A 41 10.12 1.08 -8.95
CA TYR A 41 11.10 0.63 -9.93
C TYR A 41 12.33 1.52 -9.95
N GLY A 42 13.42 0.98 -10.48
CA GLY A 42 14.73 1.61 -10.41
C GLY A 42 15.34 1.51 -9.01
N SER A 43 16.62 1.86 -8.88
CA SER A 43 17.38 1.63 -7.64
C SER A 43 17.84 2.91 -6.94
N ASN A 44 18.04 4.03 -7.64
CA ASN A 44 18.40 5.33 -7.03
C ASN A 44 18.30 6.49 -8.06
N PRO A 45 17.35 7.43 -7.92
CA PRO A 45 16.23 7.37 -6.99
C PRO A 45 15.23 6.29 -7.43
N ARG A 46 14.60 5.61 -6.47
CA ARG A 46 13.42 4.79 -6.73
C ARG A 46 12.33 5.66 -7.35
N LYS A 47 11.49 5.05 -8.17
CA LYS A 47 10.30 5.69 -8.76
C LYS A 47 9.07 4.93 -8.33
N HIS A 48 8.04 5.66 -7.95
CA HIS A 48 6.81 5.12 -7.37
C HIS A 48 5.93 4.48 -8.46
N ILE A 49 5.34 3.33 -8.14
CA ILE A 49 4.30 2.68 -8.95
C ILE A 49 2.98 2.69 -8.18
N TRP A 50 3.00 2.12 -6.97
CA TRP A 50 1.83 1.98 -6.12
C TRP A 50 2.24 1.79 -4.66
N THR A 51 1.37 2.20 -3.73
CA THR A 51 1.53 1.94 -2.29
C THR A 51 0.29 1.26 -1.71
N TYR A 52 0.50 0.25 -0.88
CA TYR A 52 -0.52 -0.34 -0.02
C TYR A 52 -0.14 0.03 1.42
N ALA A 53 -0.86 0.97 2.03
CA ALA A 53 -0.54 1.53 3.34
C ALA A 53 -1.45 0.91 4.42
N ALA A 54 -0.90 0.56 5.57
CA ALA A 54 -1.63 0.15 6.75
C ALA A 54 -1.81 1.35 7.67
N GLY A 55 -3.06 1.71 7.97
CA GLY A 55 -3.37 2.71 9.00
C GLY A 55 -3.31 2.11 10.40
N TYR A 56 -3.17 2.95 11.42
CA TYR A 56 -3.17 2.51 12.82
C TYR A 56 -4.50 1.89 13.28
N ALA A 57 -5.62 2.55 12.96
CA ALA A 57 -6.96 2.15 13.37
C ALA A 57 -8.01 2.76 12.43
N GLU A 58 -9.12 2.06 12.25
CA GLU A 58 -10.21 2.42 11.35
C GLU A 58 -11.00 3.65 11.81
N ASP A 59 -11.04 3.92 13.13
CA ASP A 59 -11.82 5.01 13.75
C ASP A 59 -10.96 6.19 14.22
N GLU A 60 -9.71 6.26 13.74
CA GLU A 60 -8.82 7.38 13.94
C GLU A 60 -8.68 8.23 12.66
N SER A 61 -8.29 9.49 12.83
CA SER A 61 -8.09 10.42 11.72
C SER A 61 -6.84 11.30 11.92
N ASP A 62 -5.89 10.82 12.71
CA ASP A 62 -4.63 11.49 13.00
C ASP A 62 -3.54 11.17 11.97
N VAL A 63 -2.29 11.55 12.26
CA VAL A 63 -1.12 11.35 11.38
C VAL A 63 -0.81 9.88 11.08
N SER A 64 -1.17 8.94 11.97
CA SER A 64 -0.91 7.51 11.81
C SER A 64 -2.03 6.80 11.04
N SER A 65 -3.16 7.50 10.86
CA SER A 65 -4.36 6.99 10.20
C SER A 65 -4.22 7.02 8.68
N CYS A 66 -5.13 6.36 7.98
CA CYS A 66 -5.16 6.41 6.52
C CYS A 66 -5.51 7.82 6.02
N PRO A 67 -4.77 8.40 5.04
CA PRO A 67 -5.03 9.76 4.55
C PRO A 67 -6.39 9.97 3.88
N CYS A 68 -7.06 8.89 3.50
CA CYS A 68 -8.41 8.89 2.95
C CYS A 68 -9.50 8.86 4.03
N ASN A 69 -9.17 8.71 5.32
CA ASN A 69 -10.14 8.75 6.41
C ASN A 69 -10.88 10.09 6.43
N SER A 70 -12.16 10.03 6.79
CA SER A 70 -12.97 11.21 7.03
C SER A 70 -12.34 12.04 8.16
N ASP A 71 -12.30 13.36 7.99
CA ASP A 71 -11.69 14.29 8.95
C ASP A 71 -10.19 14.02 9.23
N TYR A 72 -9.47 13.41 8.29
CA TYR A 72 -8.02 13.24 8.38
C TYR A 72 -7.33 14.59 8.63
N SER A 73 -6.55 14.62 9.71
CA SER A 73 -5.89 15.80 10.26
C SER A 73 -4.37 15.71 10.22
N GLY A 74 -3.84 14.61 9.66
CA GLY A 74 -2.41 14.37 9.55
C GLY A 74 -1.71 15.17 8.45
N ASP A 75 -0.40 14.94 8.34
CA ASP A 75 0.44 15.60 7.35
C ASP A 75 0.06 15.19 5.92
N SER A 76 0.40 16.05 4.96
CA SER A 76 0.20 15.76 3.56
C SER A 76 1.06 14.55 3.16
N MET A 77 0.41 13.52 2.62
CA MET A 77 1.04 12.34 2.05
C MET A 77 2.21 12.69 1.11
N PRO A 78 3.26 11.84 1.02
CA PRO A 78 4.43 12.13 0.21
C PRO A 78 4.06 12.43 -1.24
N ASN A 79 4.57 13.56 -1.77
CA ASN A 79 4.21 14.07 -3.09
C ASN A 79 4.43 13.06 -4.23
N PHE A 80 5.36 12.12 -4.06
CA PHE A 80 5.65 11.09 -5.07
C PHE A 80 4.62 9.96 -5.10
N VAL A 81 3.83 9.77 -4.04
CA VAL A 81 2.76 8.76 -3.96
C VAL A 81 1.52 9.25 -4.71
N GLY A 82 1.14 10.51 -4.51
CA GLY A 82 -0.08 11.07 -5.12
C GLY A 82 -1.30 10.18 -4.86
N ASN A 83 -2.18 10.02 -5.84
CA ASN A 83 -3.39 9.18 -5.66
C ASN A 83 -3.14 7.68 -5.93
N ASP A 84 -1.88 7.26 -6.04
CA ASP A 84 -1.52 5.90 -6.45
C ASP A 84 -1.30 4.99 -5.23
N TYR A 85 -2.31 4.95 -4.36
CA TYR A 85 -2.26 4.12 -3.16
C TYR A 85 -3.62 3.54 -2.78
N TYR A 86 -3.57 2.46 -2.02
CA TYR A 86 -4.67 1.99 -1.18
C TYR A 86 -4.23 2.09 0.28
N CYS A 87 -5.16 2.38 1.16
CA CYS A 87 -4.92 2.39 2.59
C CYS A 87 -6.09 1.71 3.29
N GLU A 88 -5.80 0.92 4.33
CA GLU A 88 -6.79 0.26 5.19
C GLU A 88 -6.14 -0.03 6.54
N ALA A 89 -6.93 -0.13 7.60
CA ALA A 89 -6.52 -0.46 8.95
C ALA A 89 -7.36 -1.66 9.41
N GLU A 90 -6.80 -2.49 10.31
CA GLU A 90 -7.44 -3.75 10.72
C GLU A 90 -8.52 -3.58 11.79
N THR A 91 -8.45 -2.51 12.58
CA THR A 91 -9.22 -2.45 13.82
C THR A 91 -9.77 -1.09 14.17
N ILE A 92 -10.95 -1.11 14.78
CA ILE A 92 -11.55 0.03 15.49
C ILE A 92 -10.83 0.27 16.84
N ASP A 93 -10.02 -0.66 17.37
CA ASP A 93 -9.44 -0.53 18.71
C ASP A 93 -7.93 -0.28 18.67
N ALA A 94 -7.52 0.95 18.97
CA ALA A 94 -6.11 1.37 19.13
C ALA A 94 -5.27 0.49 20.10
N ASN A 95 -5.89 -0.42 20.86
CA ASN A 95 -5.21 -1.36 21.75
C ASN A 95 -4.70 -2.64 21.06
N LEU A 96 -4.12 -2.50 19.87
CA LEU A 96 -3.43 -3.60 19.21
C LEU A 96 -2.33 -4.18 20.12
N THR A 97 -2.32 -5.50 20.26
CA THR A 97 -1.30 -6.24 21.03
C THR A 97 -0.08 -6.54 20.17
N ASP A 98 1.10 -6.13 20.62
CA ASP A 98 2.38 -6.46 19.98
C ASP A 98 2.56 -7.99 19.81
N GLY A 99 3.09 -8.40 18.65
CA GLY A 99 3.31 -9.81 18.30
C GLY A 99 2.05 -10.62 18.01
N ARG A 100 0.87 -10.00 17.86
CA ARG A 100 -0.37 -10.66 17.47
C ARG A 100 -0.62 -10.47 15.97
N LEU A 101 -0.99 -11.57 15.31
CA LEU A 101 -1.53 -11.57 13.95
C LEU A 101 -3.04 -11.39 14.01
N TYR A 102 -3.56 -10.56 13.11
CA TYR A 102 -4.97 -10.31 12.93
C TYR A 102 -5.44 -10.78 11.55
N PRO A 103 -5.95 -12.02 11.44
CA PRO A 103 -6.28 -12.63 10.14
C PRO A 103 -7.75 -12.41 9.72
N ASP A 104 -8.59 -11.87 10.60
CA ASP A 104 -10.04 -11.79 10.40
C ASP A 104 -10.43 -10.58 9.55
N ASP A 105 -9.58 -9.57 9.49
CA ASP A 105 -9.75 -8.37 8.66
C ASP A 105 -8.54 -8.17 7.73
N PRO A 106 -8.60 -8.71 6.49
CA PRO A 106 -7.49 -8.63 5.54
C PRO A 106 -7.34 -7.21 4.98
N LEU A 107 -6.13 -6.66 5.07
CA LEU A 107 -5.83 -5.33 4.54
C LEU A 107 -5.98 -5.25 3.01
N TRP A 108 -6.54 -4.13 2.57
CA TRP A 108 -6.70 -3.66 1.19
C TRP A 108 -7.68 -4.49 0.37
N ASP A 109 -8.70 -5.07 1.01
CA ASP A 109 -9.77 -5.79 0.32
C ASP A 109 -11.05 -4.97 0.17
N GLY A 110 -11.11 -3.80 0.80
CA GLY A 110 -12.19 -2.82 0.67
C GLY A 110 -13.46 -3.24 1.43
N LEU A 111 -13.34 -4.12 2.41
CA LEU A 111 -14.44 -4.59 3.24
C LEU A 111 -14.18 -4.20 4.70
N GLN A 112 -15.18 -4.40 5.56
CA GLN A 112 -15.05 -4.34 7.02
C GLN A 112 -14.68 -3.00 7.66
N CYS A 113 -14.46 -1.95 6.86
CA CYS A 113 -14.07 -0.63 7.34
C CYS A 113 -15.15 0.13 8.13
N SER A 114 -14.71 0.85 9.15
CA SER A 114 -15.52 1.74 9.97
C SER A 114 -16.05 2.96 9.19
N THR A 115 -16.86 3.79 9.86
CA THR A 115 -17.40 5.02 9.27
C THR A 115 -16.32 6.01 8.85
N LEU A 116 -15.22 6.14 9.60
CA LEU A 116 -14.18 7.12 9.27
C LEU A 116 -13.34 6.65 8.09
N GLU A 117 -12.98 5.37 8.07
CA GLU A 117 -12.21 4.75 6.99
C GLU A 117 -13.03 4.43 5.72
N SER A 118 -14.35 4.44 5.77
CA SER A 118 -15.22 4.05 4.65
C SER A 118 -14.88 4.65 3.26
N LEU A 119 -14.25 5.82 3.21
CA LEU A 119 -13.76 6.44 1.97
C LEU A 119 -12.55 5.71 1.36
N CYS A 120 -11.66 5.15 2.18
CA CYS A 120 -10.53 4.35 1.77
C CYS A 120 -10.96 3.05 1.07
N CYS A 121 -12.01 2.43 1.60
CA CYS A 121 -12.51 1.13 1.14
C CYS A 121 -13.42 1.24 -0.08
N ASN A 122 -13.84 2.45 -0.43
CA ASN A 122 -14.61 2.74 -1.62
C ASN A 122 -13.73 3.07 -2.85
N SER A 123 -12.43 2.77 -2.79
CA SER A 123 -11.53 3.04 -3.91
C SER A 123 -11.82 2.12 -5.09
N THR A 124 -12.11 2.71 -6.25
CA THR A 124 -12.44 1.94 -7.46
C THR A 124 -11.25 1.11 -7.91
N GLY A 125 -11.45 -0.20 -8.05
CA GLY A 125 -10.43 -1.14 -8.55
C GLY A 125 -9.73 -1.97 -7.48
N MET A 126 -9.89 -1.63 -6.19
CA MET A 126 -9.33 -2.41 -5.07
C MET A 126 -9.77 -3.90 -5.17
N PRO A 127 -8.88 -4.88 -4.91
CA PRO A 127 -7.48 -4.76 -4.47
C PRO A 127 -6.46 -4.53 -5.61
N TRP A 128 -6.91 -4.39 -6.85
CA TRP A 128 -6.04 -4.34 -8.04
C TRP A 128 -5.67 -2.91 -8.42
N PHE A 129 -4.37 -2.61 -8.41
CA PHE A 129 -3.88 -1.42 -9.08
C PHE A 129 -3.62 -1.69 -10.56
N VAL A 130 -3.76 -0.63 -11.37
CA VAL A 130 -3.31 -0.60 -12.77
C VAL A 130 -2.61 0.73 -13.00
N ARG A 131 -1.35 0.68 -13.41
CA ARG A 131 -0.52 1.86 -13.60
C ARG A 131 0.22 1.83 -14.92
N SER A 132 0.02 2.87 -15.73
CA SER A 132 0.84 3.11 -16.90
C SER A 132 2.24 3.55 -16.49
N ILE A 133 3.26 2.91 -17.05
CA ILE A 133 4.67 3.30 -16.85
C ILE A 133 5.24 3.83 -18.16
N VAL A 134 5.84 5.02 -18.11
CA VAL A 134 6.53 5.63 -19.26
C VAL A 134 8.03 5.35 -19.16
N ASN A 135 8.56 4.68 -20.18
CA ASN A 135 9.98 4.37 -20.35
C ASN A 135 10.56 3.34 -19.36
N SER A 136 9.91 2.18 -19.17
CA SER A 136 10.58 1.07 -18.49
C SER A 136 11.72 0.55 -19.35
N THR A 137 12.94 0.51 -18.80
CA THR A 137 14.08 -0.13 -19.45
C THR A 137 14.36 -1.47 -18.77
N ASP A 138 14.80 -2.45 -19.56
CA ASP A 138 15.19 -3.77 -19.08
C ASP A 138 16.41 -3.62 -18.15
N GLY A 139 16.16 -3.71 -16.84
CA GLY A 139 17.08 -3.28 -15.78
C GLY A 139 16.37 -2.58 -14.61
N ASP A 140 15.13 -2.13 -14.80
CA ASP A 140 14.28 -1.58 -13.76
C ASP A 140 13.74 -2.73 -12.88
N ILE A 141 14.48 -3.06 -11.82
CA ILE A 141 14.04 -4.02 -10.81
C ILE A 141 12.82 -3.42 -10.10
N VAL A 142 11.69 -4.14 -10.13
CA VAL A 142 10.55 -3.82 -9.26
C VAL A 142 10.93 -4.20 -7.85
N ASN A 143 10.97 -3.22 -6.95
CA ASN A 143 11.31 -3.43 -5.55
C ASN A 143 10.04 -3.39 -4.71
N TYR A 144 9.95 -4.34 -3.78
CA TYR A 144 8.91 -4.42 -2.76
C TYR A 144 9.56 -4.18 -1.40
N THR A 145 9.02 -3.23 -0.63
CA THR A 145 9.44 -3.00 0.76
C THR A 145 8.24 -3.26 1.66
N PHE A 146 8.47 -4.04 2.72
CA PHE A 146 7.48 -4.45 3.71
C PHE A 146 7.90 -3.96 5.08
N THR A 147 6.95 -3.44 5.83
CA THR A 147 7.08 -2.98 7.21
C THR A 147 5.81 -3.39 7.92
N ASP A 148 5.96 -4.07 9.06
CA ASP A 148 4.93 -4.45 10.06
C ASP A 148 3.61 -5.09 9.56
N VAL A 149 3.54 -5.38 8.25
CA VAL A 149 2.49 -6.16 7.59
C VAL A 149 3.04 -7.49 7.07
N ILE A 150 2.20 -8.52 7.14
CA ILE A 150 2.47 -9.80 6.48
C ILE A 150 1.70 -9.84 5.16
N ALA A 151 2.42 -9.65 4.05
CA ALA A 151 1.83 -9.84 2.71
C ALA A 151 1.89 -11.32 2.31
N LEU A 152 0.72 -11.91 2.00
CA LEU A 152 0.60 -13.36 1.76
C LEU A 152 0.39 -13.75 0.28
N SER A 153 0.00 -12.82 -0.59
CA SER A 153 -0.17 -13.14 -2.01
C SER A 153 -0.02 -11.94 -2.93
N PHE A 154 0.74 -12.13 -4.00
CA PHE A 154 0.90 -11.21 -5.12
C PHE A 154 0.44 -11.90 -6.40
N ASN A 155 -0.56 -11.33 -7.08
CA ASN A 155 -1.02 -11.83 -8.38
C ASN A 155 -0.85 -10.72 -9.42
N LEU A 156 -0.17 -11.00 -10.54
CA LEU A 156 -0.20 -10.16 -11.74
C LEU A 156 -0.95 -10.88 -12.86
N TYR A 157 -1.75 -10.16 -13.65
CA TYR A 157 -2.60 -10.74 -14.69
C TYR A 157 -1.93 -10.75 -16.09
N PRO A 158 -1.80 -11.90 -16.79
CA PRO A 158 -1.42 -11.93 -18.21
C PRO A 158 -2.62 -11.64 -19.11
N PRO A 159 -2.49 -10.88 -20.23
CA PRO A 159 -1.32 -10.89 -21.13
C PRO A 159 -0.54 -9.57 -21.24
N LEU A 160 -0.82 -8.57 -20.38
CA LEU A 160 -0.19 -7.24 -20.46
C LEU A 160 0.65 -6.84 -19.22
N CYS A 161 0.59 -7.59 -18.11
CA CYS A 161 1.38 -7.32 -16.91
C CYS A 161 2.44 -8.42 -16.73
N ILE A 162 3.72 -8.06 -16.74
CA ILE A 162 4.83 -9.00 -16.58
C ILE A 162 5.53 -8.71 -15.26
N PHE A 163 5.48 -9.70 -14.34
CA PHE A 163 6.40 -10.01 -13.24
C PHE A 163 5.70 -10.65 -12.01
N CYS A 164 5.30 -11.93 -12.10
CA CYS A 164 4.89 -12.68 -10.91
C CYS A 164 6.13 -13.11 -10.10
N PHE A 165 6.20 -12.76 -8.82
CA PHE A 165 7.03 -13.47 -7.83
C PHE A 165 6.10 -14.24 -6.88
N PHE A 166 6.45 -15.51 -6.64
CA PHE A 166 5.86 -16.38 -5.62
C PHE A 166 6.75 -16.37 -4.38
#